data_AF-A0A8H7V4R7-F1
#
_entry.id   AF-A0A8H7V4R7-F1
#
_cell.length_a   1.000
_cell.length_b   1.000
_cell.length_c   1.000
_cell.angle_alpha   90.00
_cell.angle_beta   90.00
_cell.angle_gamma   90.00
#
_symmetry.space_group_name_H-M   'P 1'
#
loop_
_entity.id
_entity.type
_entity.pdbx_description
1 polymer ?
#
loop_
_entity_poly.entity_id
_entity_poly.type
_entity_poly.pdbx_seq_one_letter_code
_entity_poly.pdbx_strand_id
1 'polypeptide(L)'
;MSINEAKKQLADAIAKYEHLKLELNNQNSLESYSEQEWHTHLRNLGLETAQLIQTSRMYDDDNLLNMLNRKQRKLKRHSIWKKKHKKRVQQNKKQQIKKNEKWIKDIEWKVTMAPSVNAIAVAAAKTAALATDMQQQQQQTNNKKLIKTLSKKLALLTEIRALRRKKLENKGHFFADEGNKFFNKVKEWNQANETTQLDRTQQTPQEKKQFVIHPQDTWHHMSIDKTAYKYWCGSDQSLDTLLNTRRLWDQYILLDDTHKNNDNLHKVPPTFVPPAPPANAIWASYLL
;
A
#
# COMPACT_ATOMS: atom_id res chain seq x y z
N MET A 1 -5.54 47.02 -15.97
CA MET A 1 -5.46 46.67 -17.40
C MET A 1 -4.67 45.38 -17.65
N SER A 2 -5.34 44.41 -18.29
CA SER A 2 -4.74 43.20 -18.86
C SER A 2 -4.02 43.53 -20.18
N ILE A 3 -3.00 42.73 -20.55
CA ILE A 3 -2.33 42.90 -21.86
C ILE A 3 -3.32 42.72 -23.01
N ASN A 4 -4.28 41.81 -22.86
CA ASN A 4 -5.25 41.54 -23.92
C ASN A 4 -6.24 42.70 -24.09
N GLU A 5 -6.66 43.31 -22.99
CA GLU A 5 -7.48 44.53 -23.01
C GLU A 5 -6.71 45.68 -23.65
N ALA A 6 -5.45 45.88 -23.27
CA ALA A 6 -4.60 46.92 -23.84
C ALA A 6 -4.44 46.76 -25.36
N LYS A 7 -4.18 45.53 -25.81
CA LYS A 7 -4.09 45.21 -27.24
C LYS A 7 -5.40 45.44 -27.98
N LYS A 8 -6.53 45.07 -27.37
CA LYS A 8 -7.85 45.26 -27.98
C LYS A 8 -8.15 46.75 -28.14
N GLN A 9 -7.94 47.54 -27.08
CA GLN A 9 -8.16 48.99 -27.14
C GLN A 9 -7.24 49.69 -28.16
N LEU A 10 -5.97 49.28 -28.25
CA LEU A 10 -5.07 49.81 -29.27
C LEU A 10 -5.50 49.40 -30.69
N ALA A 11 -5.95 48.15 -30.88
CA ALA A 11 -6.46 47.70 -32.18
C ALA A 11 -7.73 48.46 -32.59
N ASP A 12 -8.67 48.66 -31.65
CA ASP A 12 -9.89 49.42 -31.88
C ASP A 12 -9.57 50.90 -32.19
N ALA A 13 -8.57 51.49 -31.53
CA ALA A 13 -8.10 52.85 -31.81
C ALA A 13 -7.44 52.96 -33.20
N ILE A 14 -6.60 51.99 -33.59
CA ILE A 14 -5.99 51.95 -34.93
C ILE A 14 -7.07 51.84 -36.00
N ALA A 15 -8.05 50.95 -35.82
CA ALA A 15 -9.16 50.78 -36.76
C ALA A 15 -9.98 52.07 -36.91
N LYS A 16 -10.29 52.76 -35.81
CA LYS A 16 -10.98 54.07 -35.85
C LYS A 16 -10.15 55.14 -36.57
N TYR A 17 -8.86 55.20 -36.31
CA TYR A 17 -7.96 56.12 -37.00
C TYR A 17 -7.91 55.86 -38.52
N GLU A 18 -7.81 54.60 -38.92
CA GLU A 18 -7.83 54.21 -40.34
C GLU A 18 -9.17 54.55 -41.00
N HIS A 19 -10.28 54.31 -40.30
CA HIS A 19 -11.62 54.67 -40.75
C HIS A 19 -11.75 56.18 -40.99
N LEU A 20 -11.43 56.99 -39.98
CA LEU A 20 -11.46 58.46 -40.09
C LEU A 20 -10.56 58.98 -41.22
N LYS A 21 -9.38 58.38 -41.39
CA LYS A 21 -8.46 58.74 -42.46
C LYS A 21 -9.04 58.44 -43.83
N LEU A 22 -9.75 57.32 -43.99
CA LEU A 22 -10.42 56.97 -45.25
C LEU A 22 -11.63 57.89 -45.53
N GLU A 23 -12.43 58.19 -44.51
CA GLU A 23 -13.56 59.11 -44.64
C GLU A 23 -13.11 60.52 -45.07
N LEU A 24 -12.05 61.05 -44.45
CA LEU A 24 -11.51 62.37 -44.80
C LEU A 24 -10.94 62.42 -46.22
N ASN A 25 -10.44 61.30 -46.75
CA ASN A 25 -9.93 61.21 -48.11
C ASN A 25 -11.04 61.07 -49.16
N ASN A 26 -12.23 60.61 -48.77
CA ASN A 26 -13.37 60.43 -49.67
C ASN A 26 -14.18 61.73 -49.81
N GLN A 27 -13.58 62.78 -50.39
CA GLN A 27 -14.19 64.11 -50.52
C GLN A 27 -15.53 64.10 -51.30
N ASN A 28 -15.67 63.19 -52.27
CA ASN A 28 -16.85 63.10 -53.14
C ASN A 28 -18.15 62.69 -52.41
N SER A 29 -18.08 62.04 -51.24
CA SER A 29 -19.27 61.69 -50.48
C SER A 29 -19.79 62.81 -49.59
N LEU A 30 -18.96 63.82 -49.31
CA LEU A 30 -19.33 64.93 -48.43
C LEU A 30 -20.14 66.01 -49.16
N GLU A 31 -19.92 66.20 -50.46
CA GLU A 31 -20.61 67.23 -51.25
C GLU A 31 -22.12 67.01 -51.42
N SER A 32 -22.61 65.79 -51.21
CA SER A 32 -24.02 65.42 -51.36
C SER A 32 -24.81 65.37 -50.04
N TYR A 33 -24.19 65.69 -48.90
CA TYR A 33 -24.84 65.61 -47.59
C TYR A 33 -25.84 66.74 -47.38
N SER A 34 -27.01 66.41 -46.82
CA SER A 34 -27.95 67.39 -46.29
C SER A 34 -27.41 68.06 -45.02
N GLU A 35 -27.94 69.23 -44.65
CA GLU A 35 -27.50 69.98 -43.47
C GLU A 35 -27.60 69.16 -42.17
N GLN A 36 -28.64 68.33 -42.03
CA GLN A 36 -28.81 67.44 -40.88
C GLN A 36 -27.76 66.32 -40.86
N GLU A 37 -27.43 65.74 -42.02
CA GLU A 37 -26.38 64.72 -42.15
C GLU A 37 -24.98 65.31 -41.91
N TRP A 38 -24.75 66.55 -42.30
CA TRP A 38 -23.53 67.29 -41.95
C TRP A 38 -23.36 67.46 -40.44
N HIS A 39 -24.43 67.83 -39.73
CA HIS A 39 -24.38 67.97 -38.28
C HIS A 39 -24.13 66.64 -37.56
N THR A 40 -24.75 65.54 -38.00
CA THR A 40 -24.51 64.21 -37.41
C THR A 40 -23.11 63.70 -37.72
N HIS A 41 -22.62 63.91 -38.95
CA HIS A 41 -21.27 63.53 -39.35
C HIS A 41 -20.20 64.29 -38.55
N LEU A 42 -20.30 65.62 -38.43
CA LEU A 42 -19.37 66.42 -37.61
C LEU A 42 -19.42 66.03 -36.13
N ARG A 43 -20.61 65.71 -35.61
CA ARG A 43 -20.75 65.22 -34.23
C ARG A 43 -20.06 63.88 -34.05
N ASN A 44 -20.22 62.95 -34.98
CA ASN A 44 -19.59 61.64 -34.94
C ASN A 44 -18.07 61.76 -35.07
N LEU A 45 -17.56 62.56 -36.01
CA LEU A 45 -16.13 62.88 -36.12
C LEU A 45 -15.58 63.46 -34.81
N GLY A 46 -16.29 64.41 -34.19
CA GLY A 46 -15.90 64.98 -32.89
C GLY A 46 -15.85 63.94 -31.77
N LEU A 47 -16.81 63.01 -31.73
CA LEU A 47 -16.83 61.93 -30.74
C LEU A 47 -15.69 60.93 -30.97
N GLU A 48 -15.45 60.51 -32.21
CA GLU A 48 -14.41 59.53 -32.53
C GLU A 48 -13.00 60.09 -32.34
N THR A 49 -12.79 61.35 -32.73
CA THR A 49 -11.51 62.05 -32.46
C THR A 49 -11.28 62.25 -30.96
N ALA A 50 -12.31 62.62 -30.18
CA ALA A 50 -12.20 62.72 -28.74
C ALA A 50 -11.88 61.36 -28.08
N GLN A 51 -12.50 60.28 -28.55
CA GLN A 51 -12.18 58.92 -28.10
C GLN A 51 -10.73 58.54 -28.42
N LEU A 52 -10.23 58.85 -29.63
CA LEU A 52 -8.84 58.61 -29.99
C LEU A 52 -7.87 59.38 -29.10
N ILE A 53 -8.11 60.67 -28.87
CA ILE A 53 -7.28 61.50 -27.98
C ILE A 53 -7.29 60.93 -26.56
N GLN A 54 -8.46 60.49 -26.06
CA GLN A 54 -8.56 59.86 -24.75
C GLN A 54 -7.73 58.56 -24.69
N THR A 55 -7.82 57.71 -25.72
CA THR A 55 -6.99 56.50 -25.77
C THR A 55 -5.49 56.80 -25.85
N SER A 56 -5.07 57.79 -26.64
CA SER A 56 -3.67 58.24 -26.72
C SER A 56 -3.16 58.65 -25.34
N ARG A 57 -3.89 59.54 -24.65
CA ARG A 57 -3.53 60.03 -23.32
C ARG A 57 -3.37 58.91 -22.30
N MET A 58 -4.17 57.84 -22.39
CA MET A 58 -4.04 56.68 -21.50
C MET A 58 -2.74 55.92 -21.72
N TYR A 59 -2.19 55.92 -22.95
CA TYR A 59 -0.94 55.22 -23.28
C TYR A 59 0.29 56.12 -23.30
N ASP A 60 0.12 57.43 -23.19
CA ASP A 60 1.21 58.39 -22.96
C ASP A 60 1.80 58.24 -21.54
N ASP A 61 1.11 57.56 -20.62
CA ASP A 61 1.61 57.24 -19.28
C ASP A 61 2.76 56.21 -19.30
N ASP A 62 3.99 56.67 -19.16
CA ASP A 62 5.22 55.85 -19.12
C ASP A 62 5.16 54.70 -18.10
N ASN A 63 4.52 54.92 -16.95
CA ASN A 63 4.37 53.90 -15.91
C ASN A 63 3.49 52.74 -16.36
N LEU A 64 2.38 53.05 -17.05
CA LEU A 64 1.47 52.04 -17.61
C LEU A 64 2.19 51.23 -18.68
N LEU A 65 2.89 51.89 -19.59
CA LEU A 65 3.67 51.26 -20.65
C LEU A 65 4.75 50.33 -20.09
N ASN A 66 5.50 50.80 -19.08
CA ASN A 66 6.51 50.00 -18.40
C ASN A 66 5.91 48.78 -17.69
N MET A 67 4.76 48.92 -17.04
CA MET A 67 4.05 47.80 -16.43
C MET A 67 3.60 46.78 -17.48
N LEU A 68 3.01 47.21 -18.60
CA LEU A 68 2.58 46.32 -19.69
C LEU A 68 3.78 45.58 -20.30
N ASN A 69 4.90 46.28 -20.51
CA ASN A 69 6.16 45.70 -20.97
C ASN A 69 6.70 44.64 -20.00
N ARG A 70 6.68 44.89 -18.70
CA ARG A 70 7.07 43.92 -17.66
C ARG A 70 6.18 42.68 -17.71
N LYS A 71 4.86 42.86 -17.81
CA LYS A 71 3.90 41.75 -17.94
C LYS A 71 4.18 40.94 -19.22
N GLN A 72 4.46 41.60 -20.34
CA GLN A 72 4.74 40.92 -21.61
C GLN A 72 6.04 40.12 -21.55
N ARG A 73 7.11 40.69 -20.96
CA ARG A 73 8.37 39.98 -20.70
C ARG A 73 8.16 38.79 -19.77
N LYS A 74 7.33 38.93 -18.72
CA LYS A 74 6.97 37.81 -17.82
C LYS A 74 6.27 36.69 -18.58
N LEU A 75 5.30 36.99 -19.45
CA LEU A 75 4.63 35.99 -20.27
C LEU A 75 5.58 35.27 -21.23
N LYS A 76 6.49 36.00 -21.89
CA LYS A 76 7.53 35.40 -22.75
C LYS A 76 8.46 34.47 -21.97
N ARG A 77 8.93 34.89 -20.79
CA ARG A 77 9.75 34.04 -19.91
C ARG A 77 8.99 32.79 -19.46
N HIS A 78 7.73 32.95 -19.08
CA HIS A 78 6.90 31.83 -18.63
C HIS A 78 6.64 30.81 -19.74
N SER A 79 6.41 31.26 -20.99
CA SER A 79 6.20 30.35 -22.12
C SER A 79 7.47 29.56 -22.46
N ILE A 80 8.64 30.20 -22.42
CA ILE A 80 9.95 29.55 -22.58
C ILE A 80 10.19 28.55 -21.44
N TRP A 81 9.95 28.97 -20.20
CA TRP A 81 10.08 28.12 -19.03
C TRP A 81 9.17 26.88 -19.13
N LYS A 82 7.89 27.05 -19.51
CA LYS A 82 6.94 25.94 -19.69
C LYS A 82 7.43 24.93 -20.73
N LYS A 83 7.99 25.41 -21.85
CA LYS A 83 8.61 24.55 -22.88
C LYS A 83 9.82 23.79 -22.32
N LYS A 84 10.73 24.47 -21.62
CA LYS A 84 11.93 23.85 -21.02
C LYS A 84 11.56 22.85 -19.92
N HIS A 85 10.58 23.18 -19.09
CA HIS A 85 10.06 22.32 -18.03
C HIS A 85 9.44 21.05 -18.61
N LYS A 86 8.58 21.15 -19.62
CA LYS A 86 8.00 20.00 -20.32
C LYS A 86 9.08 19.06 -20.88
N LYS A 87 10.13 19.61 -21.52
CA LYS A 87 11.27 18.82 -22.01
C LYS A 87 12.02 18.11 -20.88
N ARG A 88 12.29 18.81 -19.77
CA ARG A 88 12.96 18.22 -18.59
C ARG A 88 12.15 17.09 -17.96
N VAL A 89 10.84 17.29 -17.79
CA VAL A 89 9.95 16.25 -17.25
C VAL A 89 9.93 15.02 -18.15
N GLN A 90 9.84 15.20 -19.47
CA GLN A 90 9.92 14.08 -20.42
C GLN A 90 11.26 13.35 -20.36
N GLN A 91 12.37 14.09 -20.24
CA GLN A 91 13.70 13.50 -20.11
C GLN A 91 13.83 12.68 -18.81
N ASN A 92 13.35 13.22 -17.68
CA ASN A 92 13.36 12.52 -16.40
C ASN A 92 12.52 11.23 -16.46
N LYS A 93 11.33 11.28 -17.08
CA LYS A 93 10.50 10.08 -17.30
C LYS A 93 11.24 9.03 -18.13
N LYS A 94 11.87 9.43 -19.24
CA LYS A 94 12.69 8.50 -20.05
C LYS A 94 13.85 7.90 -19.27
N GLN A 95 14.52 8.68 -18.42
CA GLN A 95 15.59 8.18 -17.56
C GLN A 95 15.08 7.20 -16.50
N GLN A 96 13.92 7.47 -15.90
CA GLN A 96 13.28 6.56 -14.95
C GLN A 96 12.91 5.24 -15.64
N ILE A 97 12.29 5.28 -16.82
CA ILE A 97 11.98 4.08 -17.60
C ILE A 97 13.25 3.27 -17.88
N LYS A 98 14.33 3.91 -18.36
CA LYS A 98 15.62 3.23 -18.57
C LYS A 98 16.22 2.61 -17.30
N LYS A 99 16.08 3.28 -16.15
CA LYS A 99 16.52 2.74 -14.85
C LYS A 99 15.68 1.52 -14.46
N ASN A 100 14.36 1.61 -14.64
CA ASN A 100 13.43 0.52 -14.37
C ASN A 100 13.72 -0.69 -15.28
N GLU A 101 13.92 -0.48 -16.58
CA GLU A 101 14.30 -1.54 -17.53
C GLU A 101 15.61 -2.22 -17.12
N LYS A 102 16.62 -1.46 -16.70
CA LYS A 102 17.88 -2.03 -16.18
C LYS A 102 17.65 -2.85 -14.91
N TRP A 103 16.81 -2.35 -14.01
CA TRP A 103 16.49 -3.02 -12.76
C TRP A 103 15.71 -4.32 -13.00
N ILE A 104 14.75 -4.30 -13.93
CA ILE A 104 14.01 -5.50 -14.37
C ILE A 104 14.98 -6.53 -14.94
N LYS A 105 15.88 -6.12 -15.86
CA LYS A 105 16.90 -7.03 -16.41
C LYS A 105 17.84 -7.62 -15.36
N ASP A 106 18.25 -6.84 -14.37
CA ASP A 106 19.07 -7.32 -13.26
C ASP A 106 18.31 -8.33 -12.38
N ILE A 107 17.02 -8.10 -12.13
CA ILE A 107 16.17 -9.06 -11.43
C ILE A 107 15.98 -10.34 -12.25
N GLU A 108 15.64 -10.22 -13.53
CA GLU A 108 15.50 -11.36 -14.43
C GLU A 108 16.81 -12.17 -14.47
N TRP A 109 17.95 -11.50 -14.52
CA TRP A 109 19.26 -12.16 -14.45
C TRP A 109 19.48 -12.87 -13.10
N LYS A 110 19.16 -12.21 -11.99
CA LYS A 110 19.27 -12.83 -10.65
C LYS A 110 18.32 -14.02 -10.47
N VAL A 111 17.11 -13.96 -11.02
CA VAL A 111 16.13 -15.04 -10.97
C VAL A 111 16.57 -16.21 -11.86
N THR A 112 17.09 -15.93 -13.05
CA THR A 112 17.58 -16.98 -13.96
C THR A 112 18.86 -17.64 -13.47
N MET A 113 19.74 -16.90 -12.78
CA MET A 113 20.96 -17.43 -12.18
C MET A 113 20.76 -17.98 -10.77
N ALA A 114 19.63 -17.72 -10.12
CA ALA A 114 19.34 -18.28 -8.82
C ALA A 114 19.30 -19.82 -8.94
N PRO A 115 20.09 -20.55 -8.14
CA PRO A 115 19.96 -22.00 -8.09
C PRO A 115 18.52 -22.34 -7.71
N SER A 116 17.94 -23.34 -8.37
CA SER A 116 16.57 -23.74 -8.09
C SER A 116 16.40 -24.01 -6.59
N VAL A 117 15.21 -23.71 -6.05
CA VAL A 117 14.92 -23.91 -4.62
C VAL A 117 15.29 -25.34 -4.17
N ASN A 118 15.14 -26.31 -5.07
CA ASN A 118 15.55 -27.70 -4.87
C ASN A 118 17.08 -27.86 -4.78
N ALA A 119 17.87 -27.20 -5.63
CA ALA A 119 19.33 -27.24 -5.56
C ALA A 119 19.86 -26.58 -4.27
N ILE A 120 19.25 -25.47 -3.83
CA ILE A 120 19.58 -24.82 -2.55
C ILE A 120 19.19 -25.71 -1.37
N ALA A 121 18.00 -26.30 -1.37
CA ALA A 121 17.54 -27.21 -0.33
C ALA A 121 18.40 -28.48 -0.25
N VAL A 122 18.83 -29.04 -1.39
CA VAL A 122 19.72 -30.20 -1.42
C VAL A 122 21.13 -29.85 -0.92
N ALA A 123 21.66 -28.68 -1.24
CA ALA A 123 22.95 -28.22 -0.71
C ALA A 123 22.88 -27.93 0.80
N ALA A 124 21.79 -27.32 1.28
CA ALA A 124 21.53 -27.08 2.69
C ALA A 124 21.31 -28.39 3.47
N ALA A 125 20.58 -29.36 2.89
CA ALA A 125 20.37 -30.67 3.50
C ALA A 125 21.68 -31.48 3.59
N LYS A 126 22.54 -31.43 2.56
CA LYS A 126 23.86 -32.08 2.59
C LYS A 126 24.78 -31.48 3.66
N THR A 127 24.78 -30.16 3.81
CA THR A 127 25.57 -29.47 4.85
C THR A 127 25.01 -29.69 6.25
N ALA A 128 23.68 -29.73 6.42
CA ALA A 128 23.02 -30.06 7.67
C ALA A 128 23.26 -31.52 8.10
N ALA A 129 23.16 -32.49 7.17
CA ALA A 129 23.37 -33.91 7.46
C ALA A 129 24.79 -34.21 7.99
N LEU A 130 25.81 -33.61 7.38
CA LEU A 130 27.20 -33.73 7.81
C LEU A 130 27.44 -33.16 9.22
N ALA A 131 26.74 -32.08 9.58
CA ALA A 131 26.84 -31.47 10.91
C ALA A 131 26.07 -32.26 11.99
N THR A 132 24.91 -32.83 11.65
CA THR A 132 24.09 -33.61 12.60
C THR A 132 24.71 -34.97 12.93
N ASP A 133 25.32 -35.65 11.97
CA ASP A 133 25.89 -37.00 12.20
C ASP A 133 27.06 -36.97 13.20
N MET A 134 27.90 -35.93 13.16
CA MET A 134 29.00 -35.77 14.11
C MET A 134 28.52 -35.44 15.54
N GLN A 135 27.50 -34.58 15.69
CA GLN A 135 26.98 -34.18 17.01
C GLN A 135 26.12 -35.27 17.66
N GLN A 136 25.30 -35.98 16.87
CA GLN A 136 24.43 -37.05 17.38
C GLN A 136 25.23 -38.26 17.87
N GLN A 137 26.32 -38.65 17.19
CA GLN A 137 27.17 -39.76 17.63
C GLN A 137 27.87 -39.47 18.97
N GLN A 138 28.37 -38.24 19.17
CA GLN A 138 29.00 -37.85 20.45
C GLN A 138 27.99 -37.82 21.61
N GLN A 139 26.79 -37.29 21.39
CA GLN A 139 25.74 -37.27 22.43
C GLN A 139 25.24 -38.67 22.78
N GLN A 140 25.05 -39.56 21.78
CA GLN A 140 24.64 -40.94 22.03
C GLN A 140 25.68 -41.74 22.82
N THR A 141 26.98 -41.54 22.58
CA THR A 141 28.01 -42.26 23.36
C THR A 141 28.07 -41.80 24.81
N ASN A 142 27.90 -40.50 25.07
CA ASN A 142 27.83 -39.95 26.42
C ASN A 142 26.59 -40.43 27.16
N ASN A 143 25.42 -40.43 26.49
CA ASN A 143 24.18 -40.96 27.07
C ASN A 143 24.28 -42.46 27.37
N LYS A 144 24.88 -43.26 26.48
CA LYS A 144 25.11 -44.70 26.73
C LYS A 144 26.01 -44.94 27.94
N LYS A 145 27.05 -44.11 28.15
CA LYS A 145 27.90 -44.19 29.34
C LYS A 145 27.12 -43.83 30.60
N LEU A 146 26.32 -42.76 30.56
CA LEU A 146 25.47 -42.35 31.69
C LEU A 146 24.41 -43.39 32.04
N ILE A 147 23.74 -43.98 31.05
CA ILE A 147 22.76 -45.05 31.27
C ILE A 147 23.42 -46.26 31.93
N LYS A 148 24.63 -46.63 31.50
CA LYS A 148 25.39 -47.74 32.12
C LYS A 148 25.79 -47.46 33.57
N THR A 149 26.11 -46.21 33.93
CA THR A 149 26.44 -45.89 35.33
C THR A 149 25.19 -45.85 36.20
N LEU A 150 24.09 -45.29 35.69
CA LEU A 150 22.81 -45.26 36.38
C LEU A 150 22.23 -46.66 36.58
N SER A 151 22.31 -47.54 35.58
CA SER A 151 21.81 -48.92 35.70
C SER A 151 22.59 -49.72 36.75
N LYS A 152 23.91 -49.55 36.83
CA LYS A 152 24.74 -50.15 37.89
C LYS A 152 24.34 -49.64 39.28
N LYS A 153 24.14 -48.33 39.44
CA LYS A 153 23.67 -47.75 40.71
C LYS A 153 22.29 -48.27 41.09
N LEU A 154 21.38 -48.37 40.12
CA LEU A 154 20.03 -48.91 40.34
C LEU A 154 20.09 -50.37 40.80
N ALA A 155 20.89 -51.21 40.14
CA ALA A 155 21.07 -52.61 40.51
C ALA A 155 21.55 -52.77 41.97
N LEU A 156 22.53 -51.97 42.38
CA LEU A 156 23.02 -51.94 43.76
C LEU A 156 21.93 -51.48 44.75
N LEU A 157 21.14 -50.47 44.39
CA LEU A 157 20.03 -50.00 45.23
C LEU A 157 18.91 -51.05 45.35
N THR A 158 18.60 -51.76 44.27
CA THR A 158 17.62 -52.85 44.29
C THR A 158 18.10 -54.00 45.16
N GLU A 159 19.39 -54.34 45.11
CA GLU A 159 19.99 -55.38 45.95
C GLU A 159 19.97 -54.98 47.44
N ILE A 160 20.36 -53.75 47.76
CA ILE A 160 20.26 -53.21 49.13
C ILE A 160 18.81 -53.24 49.63
N ARG A 161 17.85 -52.88 48.77
CA ARG A 161 16.42 -52.93 49.11
C ARG A 161 15.97 -54.37 49.37
N ALA A 162 16.37 -55.33 48.55
CA ALA A 162 16.06 -56.74 48.75
C ALA A 162 16.66 -57.28 50.06
N LEU A 163 17.91 -56.96 50.37
CA LEU A 163 18.55 -57.35 51.63
C LEU A 163 17.84 -56.74 52.85
N ARG A 164 17.47 -55.46 52.78
CA ARG A 164 16.69 -54.80 53.85
C ARG A 164 15.31 -55.42 54.03
N ARG A 165 14.62 -55.75 52.93
CA ARG A 165 13.32 -56.42 52.95
C ARG A 165 13.44 -57.82 53.56
N LYS A 166 14.39 -58.66 53.13
CA LYS A 166 14.66 -59.96 53.76
C LYS A 166 14.94 -59.85 55.26
N LYS A 167 15.70 -58.83 55.68
CA LYS A 167 15.94 -58.57 57.11
C LYS A 167 14.66 -58.17 57.87
N LEU A 168 13.72 -57.48 57.22
CA LEU A 168 12.44 -57.07 57.78
C LEU A 168 11.42 -58.22 57.77
N GLU A 169 11.41 -59.07 56.75
CA GLU A 169 10.64 -60.31 56.67
C GLU A 169 11.05 -61.30 57.76
N ASN A 170 12.36 -61.46 57.99
CA ASN A 170 12.87 -62.25 59.13
C ASN A 170 12.46 -61.68 60.49
N LYS A 171 12.03 -60.41 60.55
CA LYS A 171 11.45 -59.76 61.74
C LYS A 171 9.91 -59.74 61.71
N GLY A 172 9.28 -60.41 60.76
CA GLY A 172 7.82 -60.54 60.63
C GLY A 172 7.10 -59.45 59.84
N HIS A 173 7.80 -58.56 59.12
CA HIS A 173 7.17 -57.55 58.25
C HIS A 173 6.87 -58.10 56.85
N PHE A 174 5.70 -57.75 56.27
CA PHE A 174 5.23 -58.27 54.97
C PHE A 174 5.27 -57.20 53.85
N PHE A 175 5.71 -57.55 52.63
CA PHE A 175 5.77 -56.65 51.47
C PHE A 175 4.89 -57.14 50.30
N ALA A 176 4.09 -56.24 49.73
CA ALA A 176 3.07 -56.58 48.72
C ALA A 176 3.61 -56.86 47.30
N ASP A 177 4.81 -56.40 46.95
CA ASP A 177 5.30 -56.40 45.56
C ASP A 177 5.63 -57.81 45.01
N GLU A 178 6.01 -58.77 45.86
CA GLU A 178 6.46 -60.10 45.42
C GLU A 178 5.73 -61.26 46.14
N GLY A 179 4.91 -60.96 47.15
CA GLY A 179 4.29 -61.98 48.00
C GLY A 179 2.90 -62.46 47.57
N ASN A 180 2.20 -61.78 46.65
CA ASN A 180 0.80 -62.12 46.32
C ASN A 180 0.53 -62.13 44.81
N LYS A 181 0.35 -63.34 44.24
CA LYS A 181 -0.11 -63.58 42.85
C LYS A 181 -1.41 -62.84 42.50
N PHE A 182 -2.20 -62.44 43.51
CA PHE A 182 -3.47 -61.73 43.35
C PHE A 182 -3.31 -60.30 42.79
N PHE A 183 -2.35 -59.52 43.29
CA PHE A 183 -2.21 -58.11 42.89
C PHE A 183 -1.69 -57.94 41.45
N ASN A 184 -0.87 -58.89 40.98
CA ASN A 184 -0.39 -58.89 39.58
C ASN A 184 -1.56 -59.09 38.59
N LYS A 185 -2.52 -59.96 38.91
CA LYS A 185 -3.73 -60.17 38.09
C LYS A 185 -4.61 -58.92 38.00
N VAL A 186 -4.76 -58.18 39.09
CA VAL A 186 -5.56 -56.94 39.12
C VAL A 186 -4.92 -55.87 38.25
N LYS A 187 -3.59 -55.78 38.25
CA LYS A 187 -2.85 -54.82 37.42
C LYS A 187 -2.96 -55.13 35.92
N GLU A 188 -2.83 -56.41 35.55
CA GLU A 188 -2.99 -56.89 34.16
C GLU A 188 -4.40 -56.62 33.62
N TRP A 189 -5.43 -56.80 34.46
CA TRP A 189 -6.82 -56.54 34.08
C TRP A 189 -7.10 -55.05 33.78
N ASN A 190 -6.54 -54.13 34.56
CA ASN A 190 -6.70 -52.69 34.31
C ASN A 190 -6.05 -52.24 32.99
N GLN A 191 -4.86 -52.75 32.67
CA GLN A 191 -4.15 -52.38 31.43
C GLN A 191 -4.90 -52.82 30.18
N ALA A 192 -5.59 -53.97 30.22
CA ALA A 192 -6.38 -54.46 29.09
C ALA A 192 -7.61 -53.57 28.80
N ASN A 193 -8.23 -52.99 29.84
CA ASN A 193 -9.45 -52.19 29.72
C ASN A 193 -9.19 -50.76 29.23
N GLU A 194 -8.03 -50.17 29.53
CA GLU A 194 -7.67 -48.82 29.07
C GLU A 194 -7.52 -48.75 27.54
N THR A 195 -7.05 -49.82 26.88
CA THR A 195 -6.90 -49.88 25.42
C THR A 195 -8.22 -49.86 24.64
N THR A 196 -9.34 -50.29 25.24
CA THR A 196 -10.61 -50.44 24.51
C THR A 196 -11.45 -49.15 24.45
N GLN A 197 -11.12 -48.14 25.28
CA GLN A 197 -11.91 -46.89 25.33
C GLN A 197 -11.55 -45.86 24.25
N LEU A 198 -10.41 -46.00 23.56
CA LEU A 198 -9.94 -45.02 22.57
C LEU A 198 -10.61 -45.12 21.18
N ASP A 199 -11.32 -46.22 20.88
CA ASP A 199 -11.90 -46.47 19.55
C ASP A 199 -13.35 -46.00 19.35
N ARG A 200 -14.04 -45.47 20.37
CA ARG A 200 -15.49 -45.14 20.28
C ARG A 200 -15.87 -43.67 20.10
N THR A 201 -14.91 -42.74 20.08
CA THR A 201 -15.21 -41.30 19.93
C THR A 201 -14.73 -40.72 18.60
N GLN A 202 -15.24 -41.24 17.48
CA GLN A 202 -15.19 -40.54 16.18
C GLN A 202 -16.44 -40.88 15.35
N GLN A 203 -17.55 -40.15 15.54
CA GLN A 203 -18.65 -40.09 14.56
C GLN A 203 -19.62 -38.94 14.87
N THR A 204 -19.30 -37.74 14.35
CA THR A 204 -20.25 -36.70 13.86
C THR A 204 -19.42 -35.60 13.16
N PRO A 205 -19.47 -35.45 11.82
CA PRO A 205 -18.87 -34.31 11.14
C PRO A 205 -19.92 -33.21 10.93
N GLN A 206 -19.99 -32.25 11.85
CA GLN A 206 -20.27 -30.88 11.46
C GLN A 206 -18.91 -30.24 11.18
N GLU A 207 -18.63 -29.93 9.92
CA GLU A 207 -17.42 -29.22 9.52
C GLU A 207 -17.36 -27.85 10.21
N LYS A 208 -16.77 -27.81 11.41
CA LYS A 208 -16.02 -26.64 11.85
C LYS A 208 -14.84 -26.55 10.89
N LYS A 209 -15.02 -25.86 9.76
CA LYS A 209 -13.91 -25.45 8.91
C LYS A 209 -12.97 -24.61 9.77
N GLN A 210 -11.96 -25.27 10.31
CA GLN A 210 -10.90 -24.60 11.05
C GLN A 210 -10.22 -23.65 10.07
N PHE A 211 -10.04 -22.39 10.48
CA PHE A 211 -9.37 -21.40 9.67
C PHE A 211 -7.96 -21.90 9.35
N VAL A 212 -7.63 -22.00 8.07
CA VAL A 212 -6.25 -22.23 7.65
C VAL A 212 -5.49 -20.92 7.88
N ILE A 213 -4.89 -20.85 9.04
CA ILE A 213 -3.93 -19.82 9.43
C ILE A 213 -2.82 -19.78 8.37
N HIS A 214 -2.60 -18.61 7.75
CA HIS A 214 -1.56 -18.44 6.74
C HIS A 214 -0.17 -18.62 7.41
N PRO A 215 0.78 -19.37 6.82
CA PRO A 215 2.06 -19.71 7.45
C PRO A 215 2.97 -18.51 7.79
N GLN A 216 2.78 -17.38 7.12
CA GLN A 216 3.47 -16.11 7.43
C GLN A 216 2.69 -15.18 8.37
N ASP A 217 1.49 -15.56 8.80
CA ASP A 217 0.68 -14.67 9.61
C ASP A 217 1.23 -14.59 11.05
N THR A 218 1.59 -13.37 11.44
CA THR A 218 2.13 -13.05 12.75
C THR A 218 1.06 -12.43 13.65
N TRP A 219 -0.15 -12.20 13.16
CA TRP A 219 -1.17 -11.38 13.81
C TRP A 219 -2.22 -12.21 14.56
N HIS A 220 -2.11 -13.55 14.54
CA HIS A 220 -3.00 -14.48 15.27
C HIS A 220 -3.16 -14.18 16.77
N HIS A 221 -2.13 -13.58 17.38
CA HIS A 221 -2.10 -13.30 18.81
C HIS A 221 -2.57 -11.88 19.16
N MET A 222 -2.82 -11.03 18.16
CA MET A 222 -3.35 -9.69 18.38
C MET A 222 -4.87 -9.75 18.59
N SER A 223 -5.40 -8.86 19.43
CA SER A 223 -6.84 -8.67 19.65
C SER A 223 -7.52 -7.96 18.47
N ILE A 224 -7.26 -8.44 17.26
CA ILE A 224 -7.90 -7.96 16.03
C ILE A 224 -9.34 -8.44 16.00
N ASP A 225 -10.22 -7.62 15.42
CA ASP A 225 -11.61 -8.00 15.20
C ASP A 225 -11.69 -9.31 14.41
N LYS A 226 -12.31 -10.33 15.02
CA LYS A 226 -12.39 -11.69 14.50
C LYS A 226 -13.12 -11.74 13.16
N THR A 227 -14.07 -10.82 12.94
CA THR A 227 -14.81 -10.69 11.67
C THR A 227 -13.91 -10.17 10.56
N ALA A 228 -13.19 -9.07 10.77
CA ALA A 228 -12.24 -8.53 9.80
C ALA A 228 -11.10 -9.53 9.49
N TYR A 229 -10.59 -10.20 10.52
CA TYR A 229 -9.55 -11.20 10.40
C TYR A 229 -10.00 -12.41 9.56
N LYS A 230 -11.25 -12.85 9.73
CA LYS A 230 -11.86 -13.91 8.92
C LYS A 230 -11.96 -13.55 7.43
N TYR A 231 -12.26 -12.29 7.10
CA TYR A 231 -12.28 -11.84 5.71
C TYR A 231 -10.89 -11.88 5.06
N TRP A 232 -9.87 -11.50 5.83
CA TRP A 232 -8.49 -11.49 5.38
C TRP A 232 -7.92 -12.90 5.15
N CYS A 233 -8.11 -13.82 6.09
CA CYS A 233 -7.68 -15.22 5.89
C CYS A 233 -8.51 -15.95 4.83
N GLY A 234 -9.79 -15.60 4.70
CA GLY A 234 -10.71 -16.26 3.76
C GLY A 234 -10.36 -15.99 2.30
N SER A 235 -9.92 -14.77 1.95
CA SER A 235 -9.63 -14.40 0.57
C SER A 235 -8.51 -15.20 -0.09
N ASP A 236 -7.55 -15.70 0.69
CA ASP A 236 -6.47 -16.56 0.18
C ASP A 236 -6.90 -18.04 0.03
N GLN A 237 -7.98 -18.46 0.70
CA GLN A 237 -8.38 -19.86 0.76
C GLN A 237 -9.34 -20.26 -0.38
N SER A 238 -10.11 -19.31 -0.93
CA SER A 238 -11.03 -19.62 -2.04
C SER A 238 -11.34 -18.41 -2.92
N LEU A 239 -11.26 -18.62 -4.24
CA LEU A 239 -11.54 -17.61 -5.26
C LEU A 239 -12.96 -17.03 -5.14
N ASP A 240 -13.95 -17.87 -4.80
CA ASP A 240 -15.33 -17.42 -4.59
C ASP A 240 -15.47 -16.44 -3.41
N THR A 241 -14.73 -16.67 -2.32
CA THR A 241 -14.72 -15.73 -1.20
C THR A 241 -14.01 -14.42 -1.55
N LEU A 242 -12.95 -14.47 -2.34
CA LEU A 242 -12.27 -13.29 -2.87
C LEU A 242 -13.19 -12.47 -3.80
N LEU A 243 -13.97 -13.14 -4.66
CA LEU A 243 -14.96 -12.48 -5.50
C LEU A 243 -16.07 -11.83 -4.68
N ASN A 244 -16.55 -12.51 -3.64
CA ASN A 244 -17.59 -11.96 -2.76
C ASN A 244 -17.10 -10.77 -1.93
N THR A 245 -15.87 -10.83 -1.38
CA THR A 245 -15.27 -9.68 -0.72
C THR A 245 -15.08 -8.55 -1.72
N ARG A 246 -14.55 -8.81 -2.92
CA ARG A 246 -14.39 -7.78 -3.96
C ARG A 246 -15.72 -7.12 -4.32
N ARG A 247 -16.79 -7.90 -4.53
CA ARG A 247 -18.14 -7.38 -4.81
C ARG A 247 -18.68 -6.51 -3.66
N LEU A 248 -18.45 -6.91 -2.40
CA LEU A 248 -18.82 -6.10 -1.23
C LEU A 248 -18.05 -4.77 -1.23
N TRP A 249 -16.75 -4.78 -1.52
CA TRP A 249 -15.95 -3.56 -1.63
C TRP A 249 -16.37 -2.68 -2.81
N ASP A 250 -16.71 -3.27 -3.95
CA ASP A 250 -17.18 -2.54 -5.13
C ASP A 250 -18.48 -1.78 -4.86
N GLN A 251 -19.35 -2.25 -3.94
CA GLN A 251 -20.53 -1.51 -3.48
C GLN A 251 -20.21 -0.21 -2.73
N TYR A 252 -19.01 -0.09 -2.15
CA TYR A 252 -18.53 1.10 -1.46
C TYR A 252 -17.65 1.99 -2.35
N ILE A 253 -17.13 1.45 -3.46
CA ILE A 253 -16.19 2.13 -4.36
C ILE A 253 -16.89 2.68 -5.61
N LEU A 254 -17.90 1.99 -6.15
CA LEU A 254 -18.61 2.42 -7.34
C LEU A 254 -19.70 3.44 -6.97
N LEU A 255 -19.59 4.64 -7.52
CA LEU A 255 -20.67 5.62 -7.54
C LEU A 255 -21.73 5.16 -8.54
N ASP A 256 -22.98 5.07 -8.11
CA ASP A 256 -24.11 5.05 -9.04
C ASP A 256 -24.21 6.43 -9.69
N ASP A 257 -23.92 6.51 -10.99
CA ASP A 257 -24.01 7.73 -11.81
C ASP A 257 -25.45 8.30 -11.94
N THR A 258 -26.43 7.64 -11.33
CA THR A 258 -27.87 7.96 -11.42
C THR A 258 -28.33 8.99 -10.39
N HIS A 259 -27.51 9.37 -9.40
CA HIS A 259 -27.87 10.34 -8.36
C HIS A 259 -26.94 11.57 -8.33
N LYS A 260 -26.92 12.34 -9.42
CA LYS A 260 -26.11 13.56 -9.59
C LYS A 260 -26.55 14.79 -8.78
N ASN A 261 -27.54 14.69 -7.90
CA ASN A 261 -28.10 15.85 -7.19
C ASN A 261 -28.04 15.80 -5.66
N ASN A 262 -27.42 14.78 -5.06
CA ASN A 262 -27.20 14.75 -3.62
C ASN A 262 -25.70 14.77 -3.32
N ASP A 263 -25.14 15.98 -3.31
CA ASP A 263 -23.87 16.28 -2.65
C ASP A 263 -24.00 15.87 -1.18
N ASN A 264 -23.58 14.65 -0.81
CA ASN A 264 -23.08 14.23 0.52
C ASN A 264 -23.08 12.71 0.80
N LEU A 265 -23.24 11.82 -0.17
CA LEU A 265 -23.12 10.37 0.10
C LEU A 265 -21.93 9.72 -0.62
N HIS A 266 -20.72 10.08 -0.20
CA HIS A 266 -19.68 9.05 -0.17
C HIS A 266 -20.15 7.99 0.83
N LYS A 267 -20.43 6.76 0.38
CA LYS A 267 -20.83 5.64 1.26
C LYS A 267 -19.73 5.19 2.23
N VAL A 268 -18.56 5.84 2.20
CA VAL A 268 -17.55 5.73 3.25
C VAL A 268 -17.80 6.88 4.22
N PRO A 269 -18.26 6.61 5.47
CA PRO A 269 -18.42 7.66 6.46
C PRO A 269 -17.06 8.31 6.72
N PRO A 270 -16.96 9.65 6.73
CA PRO A 270 -15.70 10.39 6.90
C PRO A 270 -15.02 10.17 8.27
N THR A 271 -15.63 9.38 9.17
CA THR A 271 -15.24 9.23 10.57
C THR A 271 -14.78 7.82 10.96
N PHE A 272 -14.73 6.85 10.04
CA PHE A 272 -14.53 5.45 10.45
C PHE A 272 -13.13 5.11 10.98
N VAL A 273 -12.11 5.95 10.73
CA VAL A 273 -10.79 5.78 11.35
C VAL A 273 -10.17 7.16 11.61
N PRO A 274 -9.90 7.56 12.87
CA PRO A 274 -9.04 8.72 13.12
C PRO A 274 -7.68 8.45 12.46
N PRO A 275 -7.10 9.39 11.69
CA PRO A 275 -5.82 9.16 11.05
C PRO A 275 -4.79 8.79 12.12
N ALA A 276 -4.11 7.66 11.91
CA ALA A 276 -3.05 7.25 12.82
C ALA A 276 -2.03 8.41 12.94
N PRO A 277 -1.55 8.74 14.15
CA PRO A 277 -0.53 9.75 14.31
C PRO A 277 0.66 9.40 13.41
N PRO A 278 1.28 10.38 12.74
CA PRO A 278 2.37 10.12 11.81
C PRO A 278 3.46 9.35 12.54
N ALA A 279 3.76 8.14 12.07
CA ALA A 279 4.70 7.22 12.72
C ALA A 279 6.14 7.76 12.82
N ASN A 280 6.42 8.91 12.20
CA ASN A 280 7.73 9.54 12.18
C ASN A 280 7.60 11.07 12.05
N ALA A 281 8.26 11.81 12.94
CA ALA A 281 8.30 13.28 12.92
C ALA A 281 8.85 13.85 11.61
N ILE A 282 9.72 13.09 10.92
CA ILE A 282 10.28 13.46 9.61
C ILE A 282 9.20 13.47 8.52
N TRP A 283 8.17 12.62 8.63
CA TRP A 283 7.07 12.62 7.67
C TRP A 283 6.07 13.76 7.93
N ALA A 284 5.87 14.13 9.19
CA ALA A 284 5.01 15.25 9.57
C ALA A 284 5.54 16.62 9.07
N SER A 285 6.86 16.78 8.95
CA SER A 285 7.47 18.03 8.46
C SER A 285 7.26 18.30 6.97
N TYR A 286 6.80 17.32 6.18
CA TYR A 286 6.52 17.49 4.75
C TYR A 286 5.05 17.82 4.42
N LEU A 287 4.18 17.89 5.43
CA LEU A 287 2.74 18.16 5.30
C LEU A 287 2.32 19.57 5.75
N LEU A 288 3.26 20.39 6.24
CA LEU A 288 3.10 21.83 6.46
C LEU A 288 3.60 22.61 5.23
#